data_AF-A0A0F9DMR7-F1
#
_entry.id   AF-A0A0F9DMR7-F1
#
_cell.length_a   1.000
_cell.length_b   1.000
_cell.length_c   1.000
_cell.angle_alpha   90.00
_cell.angle_beta   90.00
_cell.angle_gamma   90.00
#
_symmetry.space_group_name_H-M   'P 1'
#
loop_
_entity.id
_entity.type
_entity.pdbx_description
1 polymer ?
#
loop_
_entity_poly.entity_id
_entity_poly.type
_entity_poly.pdbx_seq_one_letter_code
_entity_poly.pdbx_strand_id
1 'polypeptide(L)'
;MSECDYCGQENAVIEINNQFFHNECYSNFLKENERKNVNKCAGFILIVLLFWVVIGSIITGYFMLLNILATIFLLTLFILWFWRSLTLNKRSK
;
A
#
# COMPACT_ATOMS: atom_id res chain seq x y z
N MET A 1 21.68 1.92 -46.68
CA MET A 1 21.49 3.11 -45.83
C MET A 1 20.63 2.66 -44.67
N SER A 2 21.10 2.77 -43.43
CA SER A 2 20.33 2.44 -42.21
C SER A 2 19.60 3.68 -41.69
N GLU A 3 18.30 3.56 -41.44
CA GLU A 3 17.44 4.59 -40.85
C GLU A 3 17.43 4.44 -39.32
N CYS A 4 17.38 5.54 -38.58
CA CYS A 4 17.39 5.52 -37.12
C CYS A 4 15.98 5.25 -36.56
N ASP A 5 15.79 4.16 -35.82
CA ASP A 5 14.50 3.73 -35.26
C ASP A 5 13.89 4.70 -34.23
N TYR A 6 14.70 5.60 -33.67
CA TYR A 6 14.22 6.60 -32.71
C TYR A 6 13.67 7.88 -33.36
N CYS A 7 14.32 8.38 -34.41
CA CYS A 7 14.03 9.69 -35.01
C CYS A 7 13.64 9.63 -36.49
N GLY A 8 13.68 8.45 -37.13
CA GLY A 8 13.31 8.24 -38.54
C GLY A 8 14.23 8.92 -39.55
N GLN A 9 15.46 9.23 -39.16
CA GLN A 9 16.44 9.89 -40.03
C GLN A 9 17.50 8.91 -40.52
N GLU A 10 17.97 9.09 -41.76
CA GLU A 10 19.01 8.28 -42.37
C GLU A 10 20.39 8.49 -41.69
N ASN A 11 21.37 7.64 -42.01
CA ASN A 11 22.73 7.62 -41.45
C ASN A 11 22.82 7.16 -39.98
N ALA A 12 22.00 6.20 -39.58
CA ALA A 12 22.18 5.55 -38.29
C ALA A 12 23.50 4.76 -38.25
N VAL A 13 24.33 5.02 -37.25
CA VAL A 13 25.72 4.50 -37.18
C VAL A 13 25.84 3.35 -36.18
N ILE A 14 24.91 3.26 -35.24
CA ILE A 14 24.97 2.30 -34.13
C ILE A 14 23.88 1.24 -34.34
N GLU A 15 24.27 -0.03 -34.37
CA GLU A 15 23.35 -1.16 -34.39
C GLU A 15 23.38 -1.88 -33.03
N ILE A 16 22.23 -1.96 -32.36
CA ILE A 16 22.09 -2.64 -31.07
C ILE A 16 20.77 -3.42 -31.09
N ASN A 17 20.84 -4.73 -30.85
CA ASN A 17 19.67 -5.63 -30.80
C ASN A 17 18.74 -5.50 -32.02
N ASN A 18 19.29 -5.54 -33.25
CA ASN A 18 18.55 -5.37 -34.50
C ASN A 18 17.86 -4.00 -34.68
N GLN A 19 18.24 -2.98 -33.90
CA GLN A 19 17.75 -1.61 -34.04
C GLN A 19 18.90 -0.66 -34.34
N PHE A 20 18.63 0.32 -35.19
CA PHE A 20 19.61 1.29 -35.66
C PHE A 20 19.38 2.65 -34.98
N PHE A 21 20.45 3.24 -34.45
CA PHE A 21 20.40 4.51 -33.74
C PHE A 21 21.51 5.47 -34.17
N HIS A 22 21.22 6.77 -34.04
CA HIS A 22 22.27 7.79 -33.89
C HIS A 22 22.81 7.80 -32.46
N ASN A 23 24.05 8.26 -32.30
CA ASN A 23 24.72 8.30 -30.99
C ASN A 23 23.94 9.12 -29.95
N GLU A 24 23.38 10.26 -30.37
CA GLU A 24 22.55 11.10 -29.49
C GLU A 24 21.18 10.45 -29.19
N CYS A 25 20.56 9.86 -30.21
CA CYS A 25 19.25 9.20 -30.12
C CYS A 25 19.26 7.99 -29.18
N TYR A 26 20.35 7.20 -29.17
CA TYR A 26 20.49 6.05 -28.28
C TYR A 26 20.52 6.47 -26.80
N SER A 27 21.21 7.57 -26.48
CA SER A 27 21.28 8.08 -25.10
C SER A 27 19.92 8.54 -24.57
N ASN A 28 19.09 9.14 -25.43
CA ASN A 28 17.74 9.58 -25.10
C ASN A 28 16.80 8.39 -24.94
N PHE A 29 16.91 7.40 -25.84
CA PHE A 29 16.18 6.14 -25.74
C PHE A 29 16.45 5.41 -24.42
N LEU A 30 17.72 5.31 -24.01
CA LEU A 30 18.10 4.68 -22.73
C LEU A 30 17.48 5.41 -21.53
N LYS A 31 17.60 6.75 -21.47
CA LYS A 31 17.00 7.56 -20.39
C LYS A 31 15.49 7.42 -20.33
N GLU A 32 14.82 7.34 -21.48
CA GLU A 32 13.37 7.17 -21.54
C GLU A 32 12.95 5.77 -21.07
N ASN A 33 13.71 4.74 -21.45
CA ASN A 33 13.47 3.36 -21.02
C ASN A 33 13.68 3.18 -19.50
N GLU A 34 14.73 3.80 -18.94
CA GLU A 34 14.94 3.83 -17.49
C GLU A 34 13.79 4.54 -16.76
N ARG A 35 13.33 5.70 -17.25
CA ARG A 35 12.16 6.40 -16.66
C ARG A 35 10.89 5.54 -16.70
N LYS A 36 10.65 4.81 -17.80
CA LYS A 36 9.50 3.88 -17.91
C LYS A 36 9.60 2.75 -16.88
N ASN A 37 10.79 2.21 -16.64
CA ASN A 37 11.00 1.15 -15.66
C ASN A 37 10.88 1.65 -14.21
N VAL A 38 11.43 2.83 -13.91
CA VAL A 38 11.29 3.47 -12.59
C VAL A 38 9.83 3.80 -12.29
N ASN A 39 9.08 4.35 -13.25
CA ASN A 39 7.64 4.64 -13.05
C ASN A 39 6.81 3.37 -12.82
N LYS A 40 7.11 2.26 -13.51
CA LYS A 40 6.47 0.96 -13.25
C LYS A 40 6.75 0.47 -11.83
N CYS A 41 8.01 0.57 -11.38
CA CYS A 41 8.41 0.12 -10.05
C CYS A 41 7.80 1.00 -8.94
N ALA A 42 7.82 2.32 -9.11
CA ALA A 42 7.20 3.26 -8.19
C ALA A 42 5.68 3.04 -8.06
N GLY A 43 4.99 2.79 -9.18
CA GLY A 43 3.57 2.46 -9.17
C GLY A 43 3.25 1.20 -8.37
N PHE A 44 4.06 0.14 -8.52
CA PHE A 44 3.89 -1.09 -7.75
C PHE A 44 4.10 -0.89 -6.25
N ILE A 45 5.16 -0.17 -5.86
CA ILE A 45 5.43 0.14 -4.44
C ILE A 45 4.28 0.95 -3.83
N LEU A 46 3.74 1.93 -4.58
CA LEU A 46 2.60 2.74 -4.14
C LEU A 46 1.36 1.86 -3.86
N ILE A 47 1.06 0.91 -4.75
CA ILE A 47 -0.07 -0.01 -4.58
C ILE A 47 0.12 -0.87 -3.32
N VAL A 48 1.32 -1.41 -3.12
CA VAL A 48 1.64 -2.24 -1.94
C VAL A 48 1.46 -1.43 -0.66
N LEU A 49 1.99 -0.20 -0.61
CA LEU A 49 1.85 0.67 0.56
C LEU A 49 0.37 0.97 0.89
N LEU A 50 -0.43 1.30 -0.12
CA LEU A 50 -1.87 1.54 0.06
C LEU A 50 -2.59 0.29 0.60
N PHE A 51 -2.24 -0.89 0.09
CA PHE A 51 -2.82 -2.15 0.56
C PHE A 51 -2.51 -2.41 2.05
N TRP A 52 -1.26 -2.17 2.47
CA TRP A 52 -0.86 -2.30 3.87
C TRP A 52 -1.61 -1.33 4.79
N VAL A 53 -1.82 -0.09 4.36
CA VAL A 53 -2.59 0.91 5.11
C VAL A 53 -4.04 0.46 5.30
N VAL A 54 -4.66 -0.08 4.25
CA VAL A 54 -6.04 -0.59 4.32
C VAL A 54 -6.15 -1.75 5.32
N ILE A 55 -5.26 -2.74 5.23
CA ILE A 55 -5.25 -3.88 6.16
C ILE A 55 -5.02 -3.42 7.60
N GLY A 56 -4.01 -2.56 7.82
CA GLY A 56 -3.71 -2.04 9.15
C GLY A 56 -4.89 -1.31 9.77
N SER A 57 -5.63 -0.55 8.96
CA SER A 57 -6.84 0.17 9.40
C SER A 57 -7.96 -0.79 9.79
N ILE A 58 -8.20 -1.85 9.01
CA ILE A 58 -9.23 -2.86 9.31
C ILE A 58 -8.89 -3.60 10.61
N ILE A 59 -7.65 -4.03 10.78
CA ILE A 59 -7.20 -4.73 11.99
C ILE A 59 -7.37 -3.81 13.22
N THR A 60 -6.91 -2.56 13.14
CA THR A 60 -7.00 -1.61 14.24
C THR A 60 -8.45 -1.33 14.62
N GLY A 61 -9.32 -1.12 13.63
CA GLY A 61 -10.75 -0.92 13.85
C GLY A 61 -11.42 -2.13 14.53
N TYR A 62 -11.05 -3.35 14.12
CA TYR A 62 -11.56 -4.57 14.73
C TYR A 62 -11.17 -4.69 16.21
N PHE A 63 -9.90 -4.47 16.56
CA PHE A 63 -9.45 -4.50 17.95
C PHE A 63 -10.09 -3.40 18.80
N MET A 64 -10.30 -2.21 18.25
CA MET A 64 -11.00 -1.14 18.96
C MET A 64 -12.45 -1.54 19.28
N LEU A 65 -13.16 -2.14 18.32
CA LEU A 65 -14.52 -2.64 18.53
C LEU A 65 -14.58 -3.72 19.62
N LEU A 66 -13.64 -4.69 19.58
CA LEU A 66 -13.53 -5.73 20.60
C LEU A 66 -13.29 -5.15 21.99
N ASN A 67 -12.44 -4.14 22.11
CA ASN A 67 -12.18 -3.47 23.39
C ASN A 67 -13.42 -2.74 23.92
N ILE A 68 -14.18 -2.07 23.04
CA ILE A 68 -15.45 -1.43 23.43
C ILE A 68 -16.45 -2.48 23.94
N LEU A 69 -16.61 -3.59 23.21
CA LEU A 69 -17.49 -4.69 23.61
C LEU A 69 -17.08 -5.29 24.95
N ALA A 70 -15.78 -5.55 25.14
CA ALA A 70 -15.24 -6.06 26.40
C ALA A 70 -15.51 -5.09 27.56
N THR A 71 -15.34 -3.78 27.33
CA THR A 71 -15.58 -2.74 28.34
C THR A 71 -17.05 -2.69 28.75
N ILE A 72 -17.97 -2.71 27.78
CA ILE A 72 -19.43 -2.75 28.04
C ILE A 72 -19.80 -4.00 28.84
N PHE A 73 -19.24 -5.15 28.46
CA PHE A 73 -19.49 -6.41 29.15
C PHE A 73 -19.00 -6.37 30.61
N LEU A 74 -17.78 -5.88 30.85
CA LEU A 74 -17.22 -5.73 32.19
C LEU A 74 -18.04 -4.75 33.05
N LEU A 75 -18.47 -3.62 32.49
CA LEU A 75 -19.37 -2.68 33.16
C LEU A 75 -20.70 -3.33 33.55
N THR A 76 -21.27 -4.12 32.64
CA THR A 76 -22.53 -4.83 32.90
C THR A 76 -22.37 -5.84 34.04
N LEU A 77 -21.31 -6.63 34.02
CA LEU A 77 -20.98 -7.57 35.10
C LEU A 77 -20.75 -6.84 36.43
N PHE A 78 -20.06 -5.70 36.40
CA PHE A 78 -19.81 -4.89 37.59
C PHE A 78 -21.13 -4.39 38.20
N ILE A 79 -22.05 -3.86 37.39
CA ILE A 79 -23.37 -3.39 37.86
C ILE A 79 -24.18 -4.54 38.46
N LEU A 80 -24.21 -5.70 37.80
CA LEU A 80 -24.90 -6.90 38.30
C LEU A 80 -24.31 -7.37 39.65
N TRP A 81 -22.99 -7.42 39.74
CA TRP A 81 -22.29 -7.79 40.98
C TRP A 81 -22.57 -6.80 42.11
N PHE A 82 -22.54 -5.49 41.80
CA PHE A 82 -22.82 -4.42 42.75
C PHE A 82 -24.26 -4.50 43.28
N TRP A 83 -25.24 -4.70 42.38
CA TRP A 83 -26.64 -4.88 42.76
C TRP A 83 -26.84 -6.10 43.66
N ARG A 84 -26.21 -7.24 43.31
CA ARG A 84 -26.26 -8.46 44.12
C ARG A 84 -25.71 -8.22 45.52
N SER A 85 -24.58 -7.51 45.64
CA SER A 85 -23.97 -7.16 46.91
C SER A 85 -24.88 -6.26 47.77
N LEU A 86 -25.52 -5.24 47.17
CA LEU A 86 -26.50 -4.40 47.86
C LEU A 86 -27.72 -5.19 48.35
N THR A 87 -28.22 -6.11 47.53
CA THR A 87 -29.40 -6.94 47.87
C THR A 87 -29.09 -7.89 49.02
N LEU A 88 -27.90 -8.49 49.05
CA LEU A 88 -27.47 -9.36 50.14
C LEU A 88 -27.26 -8.58 51.45
N ASN A 89 -26.65 -7.40 51.37
CA ASN A 89 -26.43 -6.55 52.54
C ASN A 89 -27.76 -6.07 53.17
N LYS A 90 -28.79 -5.82 52.34
CA LYS A 90 -30.14 -5.49 52.82
C LYS A 90 -30.89 -6.66 53.48
N ARG A 91 -30.59 -7.91 53.12
CA ARG A 91 -31.21 -9.09 53.76
C ARG A 91 -30.54 -9.50 55.07
N SER A 92 -29.32 -9.02 55.33
CA SER A 92 -28.58 -9.34 56.55
C SER A 92 -28.88 -8.41 57.73
N LYS A 93 -29.60 -7.30 57.49
CA LYS A 93 -30.17 -6.42 58.53
C LYS A 93 -31.63 -6.75 58.75
#